data_AF-Q8S4W5-F1
#
_entry.id   AF-Q8S4W5-F1
#
_cell.length_a   1.000
_cell.length_b   1.000
_cell.length_c   1.000
_cell.angle_alpha   90.00
_cell.angle_beta   90.00
_cell.angle_gamma   90.00
#
_symmetry.space_group_name_H-M   'P 1'
#
loop_
_entity.id
_entity.type
_entity.pdbx_description
1 polymer ?
#
loop_
_entity_poly.entity_id
_entity_poly.type
_entity_poly.pdbx_seq_one_letter_code
_entity_poly.pdbx_strand_id
1 'polypeptide(L)'
;MPSNDPFYLIRQEIQDSVNELQQRMSRFHGLTATNPERKKIAQTVEEGCGSLSWQLNELDTAVDRASENPQRFNLTPEELSSRRRWITNTRRQLDGMKDTLRTATAPAPAVSAAESKAIAQNDKFLTGQYESQQLVMKRQDQDLEDIEQAVIRIGRQGREIGNELAEQERMLDELDQDVDTTHSRLKAAQKKMQELIRKSGSNTQLVLIVVLIVILVLLATFAFM
;
A
#
# COMPACT_ATOMS: atom_id res chain seq x y z
N MET A 1 -14.25 -6.34 8.60
CA MET A 1 -14.33 -5.01 9.20
C MET A 1 -14.30 -5.22 10.72
N PRO A 2 -13.30 -4.72 11.46
CA PRO A 2 -13.32 -4.84 12.90
C PRO A 2 -14.45 -3.94 13.41
N SER A 3 -15.55 -4.53 13.84
CA SER A 3 -16.84 -3.88 14.07
C SER A 3 -16.89 -2.87 15.23
N ASN A 4 -15.74 -2.36 15.71
CA ASN A 4 -15.69 -1.45 16.85
C ASN A 4 -14.41 -0.57 16.89
N ASP A 5 -13.87 -0.19 15.72
CA ASP A 5 -12.72 0.73 15.69
C ASP A 5 -13.19 2.17 16.00
N PRO A 6 -12.73 2.78 17.11
CA PRO A 6 -13.14 4.13 17.51
C PRO A 6 -12.74 5.20 16.50
N PHE A 7 -11.76 4.93 15.63
CA PHE A 7 -11.35 5.85 14.58
C PHE A 7 -12.52 6.27 13.70
N TYR A 8 -13.39 5.33 13.29
CA TYR A 8 -14.47 5.62 12.35
C TYR A 8 -15.61 6.43 12.98
N LEU A 9 -15.85 6.26 14.28
CA LEU A 9 -16.81 7.07 15.02
C LEU A 9 -16.34 8.52 15.11
N ILE A 10 -15.08 8.72 15.52
CA ILE A 10 -14.47 10.05 15.62
C ILE A 10 -14.38 10.69 14.23
N ARG A 11 -14.03 9.91 13.20
CA ARG A 11 -14.02 10.35 11.81
C ARG A 11 -15.38 10.90 11.39
N GLN A 12 -16.46 10.19 11.71
CA GLN A 12 -17.82 10.61 11.39
C GLN A 12 -18.19 11.90 12.12
N GLU A 13 -17.91 11.99 13.42
CA GLU A 13 -18.18 13.19 14.23
C GLU A 13 -17.42 14.43 13.72
N ILE A 14 -16.13 14.26 13.37
CA ILE A 14 -15.32 15.31 12.75
C ILE A 14 -15.92 15.71 11.40
N GLN A 15 -16.34 14.74 10.57
CA GLN A 15 -16.91 15.03 9.26
C GLN A 15 -18.23 15.80 9.37
N ASP A 16 -19.10 15.43 10.30
CA ASP A 16 -20.36 16.14 10.57
C ASP A 16 -20.08 17.58 11.03
N SER A 17 -19.09 17.76 11.90
CA SER A 17 -18.65 19.08 12.34
C SER A 17 -18.08 19.93 11.21
N VAL A 18 -17.27 19.34 10.32
CA VAL A 18 -16.74 20.01 9.13
C VAL A 18 -17.87 20.46 8.21
N ASN A 19 -18.86 19.60 7.98
CA ASN A 19 -20.03 19.93 7.14
C ASN A 19 -20.82 21.10 7.74
N GLU A 20 -21.01 21.13 9.07
CA GLU A 20 -21.67 22.24 9.75
C GLU A 20 -20.89 23.54 9.60
N LEU A 21 -19.56 23.50 9.77
CA LEU A 21 -18.72 24.68 9.57
C LEU A 21 -18.75 25.18 8.11
N GLN A 22 -18.78 24.28 7.13
CA GLN A 22 -18.92 24.65 5.72
C GLN A 22 -20.25 25.34 5.43
N GLN A 23 -21.36 24.87 6.02
CA GLN A 23 -22.66 25.53 5.92
C GLN A 23 -22.67 26.92 6.58
N ARG A 24 -22.00 27.07 7.72
CA ARG A 24 -21.81 28.38 8.37
C ARG A 24 -20.95 29.31 7.50
N MET A 25 -19.92 28.77 6.86
CA MET A 25 -19.05 29.51 5.96
C MET A 25 -19.79 29.97 4.69
N SER A 26 -20.67 29.15 4.11
CA SER A 26 -21.49 29.57 2.97
C SER A 26 -22.46 30.69 3.37
N ARG A 27 -23.08 30.59 4.55
CA ARG A 27 -23.88 31.69 5.12
C ARG A 27 -23.06 32.95 5.34
N PHE A 28 -21.82 32.84 5.84
CA PHE A 28 -20.92 33.97 6.02
C PHE A 28 -20.68 34.75 4.72
N HIS A 29 -20.46 34.04 3.60
CA HIS A 29 -20.29 34.68 2.29
C HIS A 29 -21.55 35.35 1.75
N GLY A 30 -22.74 34.83 2.10
CA GLY A 30 -24.02 35.43 1.72
C GLY A 30 -24.35 36.73 2.48
N LEU A 31 -23.59 37.08 3.52
CA LEU A 31 -23.85 38.25 4.37
C LEU A 31 -22.97 39.44 4.01
N THR A 32 -23.58 40.63 3.97
CA THR A 32 -22.87 41.89 3.74
C THR A 32 -21.90 42.23 4.88
N ALA A 33 -20.84 42.96 4.57
CA ALA A 33 -19.78 43.33 5.51
C ALA A 33 -20.26 44.12 6.75
N THR A 34 -21.36 44.85 6.62
CA THR A 34 -21.98 45.64 7.70
C THR A 34 -22.88 44.81 8.64
N ASN A 35 -23.12 43.54 8.33
CA ASN A 35 -24.01 42.71 9.13
C ASN A 35 -23.30 42.24 10.43
N PRO A 36 -23.84 42.54 11.63
CA PRO A 36 -23.24 42.09 12.89
C PRO A 36 -23.22 40.56 13.04
N GLU A 37 -24.12 39.83 12.35
CA GLU A 37 -24.08 38.37 12.31
C GLU A 37 -22.84 37.82 11.59
N ARG A 38 -22.29 38.55 10.60
CA ARG A 38 -21.11 38.11 9.85
C ARG A 38 -19.90 37.93 10.78
N LYS A 39 -19.69 38.87 11.71
CA LYS A 39 -18.61 38.79 12.70
C LYS A 39 -18.82 37.62 13.67
N LYS A 40 -20.05 37.37 14.10
CA LYS A 40 -20.38 36.23 14.98
C LYS A 40 -20.12 34.90 14.30
N ILE A 41 -20.55 34.75 13.04
CA ILE A 41 -20.32 33.54 12.26
C ILE A 41 -18.82 33.33 12.02
N ALA A 42 -18.07 34.38 11.68
CA ALA A 42 -16.62 34.30 11.52
C ALA A 42 -15.94 33.74 12.78
N GLN A 43 -16.27 34.30 13.95
CA GLN A 43 -15.74 33.84 15.23
C GLN A 43 -16.09 32.37 15.49
N THR A 44 -17.34 31.96 15.30
CA THR A 44 -17.75 30.56 15.50
C THR A 44 -17.03 29.61 14.55
N VAL A 45 -16.83 29.98 13.29
CA VAL A 45 -16.13 29.13 12.32
C VAL A 45 -14.63 29.06 12.66
N GLU A 46 -14.02 30.15 13.12
CA GLU A 46 -12.63 30.17 13.58
C GLU A 46 -12.41 29.27 14.80
N GLU A 47 -13.27 29.39 15.81
CA GLU A 47 -13.26 28.54 17.02
C GLU A 47 -13.47 27.06 16.66
N GLY A 48 -14.43 26.76 15.78
CA GLY A 48 -14.69 25.40 15.30
C GLY A 48 -13.51 24.80 14.55
N CYS A 49 -12.89 25.55 13.64
CA CYS A 49 -11.68 25.11 12.93
C CYS A 49 -10.51 24.89 13.88
N GLY A 50 -10.40 25.68 14.96
CA GLY A 50 -9.42 25.46 16.03
C GLY A 50 -9.64 24.14 16.76
N SER A 51 -10.87 23.89 17.20
CA SER A 51 -11.26 22.65 17.90
C SER A 51 -11.00 21.41 17.05
N LEU A 52 -11.45 21.41 15.79
CA LEU A 52 -11.26 20.27 14.88
C LEU A 52 -9.79 20.06 14.51
N SER A 53 -9.01 21.13 14.36
CA SER A 53 -7.56 21.01 14.14
C SER A 53 -6.87 20.31 15.31
N TRP A 54 -7.31 20.55 16.54
CA TRP A 54 -6.79 19.85 17.72
C TRP A 54 -7.19 18.37 17.71
N GLN A 55 -8.47 18.06 17.44
CA GLN A 55 -8.94 16.66 17.34
C GLN A 55 -8.21 15.87 16.25
N LEU A 56 -7.96 16.49 15.09
CA LEU A 56 -7.19 15.88 14.01
C LEU A 56 -5.74 15.62 14.41
N ASN A 57 -5.11 16.49 15.20
CA ASN A 57 -3.76 16.25 15.71
C ASN A 57 -3.70 15.08 16.70
N GLU A 58 -4.70 14.95 17.57
CA GLU A 58 -4.80 13.81 18.48
C GLU A 58 -5.03 12.51 17.70
N LEU A 59 -5.87 12.55 16.66
CA LEU A 59 -6.13 11.40 15.80
C LEU A 59 -4.88 10.99 15.00
N ASP A 60 -4.10 11.95 14.52
CA ASP A 60 -2.80 11.71 13.84
C ASP A 60 -1.83 11.00 14.79
N THR A 61 -1.73 11.48 16.03
CA THR A 61 -0.91 10.87 17.08
C THR A 61 -1.37 9.44 17.40
N ALA A 62 -2.69 9.21 17.44
CA ALA A 62 -3.24 7.88 17.64
C ALA A 62 -2.90 6.93 16.48
N VAL A 63 -2.94 7.42 15.25
CA VAL A 63 -2.53 6.67 14.05
C VAL A 63 -1.03 6.37 14.06
N ASP A 64 -0.19 7.31 14.50
CA ASP A 64 1.25 7.09 14.68
C ASP A 64 1.53 5.96 15.67
N ARG A 65 0.95 6.03 16.87
CA ARG A 65 1.07 4.96 17.89
C ARG A 65 0.55 3.61 17.39
N ALA A 66 -0.56 3.61 16.65
CA ALA A 66 -1.12 2.39 16.08
C ALA A 66 -0.21 1.80 14.99
N SER A 67 0.54 2.64 14.28
CA SER A 67 1.50 2.20 13.25
C SER A 67 2.76 1.54 13.82
N GLU A 68 3.10 1.80 15.08
CA GLU A 68 4.21 1.11 15.77
C GLU A 68 3.89 -0.37 16.05
N ASN A 69 2.61 -0.72 16.26
CA ASN A 69 2.18 -2.09 16.53
C ASN A 69 0.91 -2.48 15.74
N PRO A 70 0.97 -2.58 14.39
CA PRO A 70 -0.22 -2.77 13.56
C PRO A 70 -0.97 -4.09 13.83
N GLN A 71 -0.24 -5.15 14.20
CA GLN A 71 -0.80 -6.47 14.49
C GLN A 71 -1.75 -6.46 15.69
N ARG A 72 -1.45 -5.63 16.72
CA ARG A 72 -2.30 -5.51 17.92
C ARG A 72 -3.69 -4.95 17.60
N PHE A 73 -3.77 -4.11 16.57
CA PHE A 73 -4.98 -3.40 16.19
C PHE A 73 -5.65 -3.98 14.93
N ASN A 74 -5.10 -5.07 14.38
CA ASN A 74 -5.53 -5.65 13.10
C ASN A 74 -5.58 -4.61 11.95
N LEU A 75 -4.61 -3.69 11.94
CA LEU A 75 -4.53 -2.62 10.95
C LEU A 75 -3.61 -3.03 9.80
N THR A 76 -4.11 -2.93 8.57
CA THR A 76 -3.29 -3.15 7.38
C THR A 76 -2.54 -1.85 6.99
N PRO A 77 -1.43 -1.95 6.25
CA PRO A 77 -0.73 -0.77 5.75
C PRO A 77 -1.62 0.15 4.89
N GLU A 78 -2.54 -0.45 4.12
CA GLU A 78 -3.52 0.29 3.30
C GLU A 78 -4.46 1.09 4.19
N GLU A 79 -4.96 0.49 5.27
CA GLU A 79 -5.83 1.15 6.24
C GLU A 79 -5.13 2.34 6.90
N LEU A 80 -3.90 2.17 7.38
CA LEU A 80 -3.11 3.27 7.95
C LEU A 80 -2.88 4.40 6.95
N SER A 81 -2.62 4.08 5.68
CA SER A 81 -2.44 5.07 4.63
C SER A 81 -3.73 5.86 4.34
N SER A 82 -4.89 5.17 4.36
CA SER A 82 -6.20 5.79 4.18
C SER A 82 -6.51 6.78 5.32
N ARG A 83 -6.23 6.37 6.58
CA ARG A 83 -6.40 7.24 7.76
C ARG A 83 -5.57 8.52 7.67
N ARG A 84 -4.26 8.39 7.38
CA ARG A 84 -3.35 9.55 7.26
C ARG A 84 -3.79 10.51 6.14
N ARG A 85 -4.23 9.95 5.01
CA ARG A 85 -4.73 10.74 3.88
C ARG A 85 -5.98 11.52 4.26
N TRP A 86 -6.95 10.88 4.89
CA TRP A 86 -8.17 11.55 5.35
C TRP A 86 -7.84 12.68 6.34
N ILE A 87 -7.00 12.43 7.35
CA ILE A 87 -6.57 13.46 8.32
C ILE A 87 -5.94 14.67 7.60
N THR A 88 -5.05 14.41 6.64
CA THR A 88 -4.36 15.47 5.89
C THR A 88 -5.33 16.30 5.05
N ASN A 89 -6.29 15.66 4.37
CA ASN A 89 -7.28 16.34 3.56
C ASN A 89 -8.21 17.21 4.41
N THR A 90 -8.71 16.67 5.53
CA THR A 90 -9.55 17.41 6.45
C THR A 90 -8.82 18.61 7.04
N ARG A 91 -7.52 18.46 7.39
CA ARG A 91 -6.69 19.57 7.86
C ARG A 91 -6.60 20.70 6.83
N ARG A 92 -6.35 20.37 5.56
CA ARG A 92 -6.32 21.35 4.46
C ARG A 92 -7.66 22.07 4.28
N GLN A 93 -8.79 21.38 4.47
CA GLN A 93 -10.12 22.01 4.42
C GLN A 93 -10.28 23.06 5.51
N LEU A 94 -9.90 22.74 6.75
CA LEU A 94 -9.97 23.68 7.88
C LEU A 94 -9.04 24.88 7.68
N ASP A 95 -7.83 24.66 7.16
CA ASP A 95 -6.87 25.73 6.88
C ASP A 95 -7.39 26.67 5.79
N GLY A 96 -7.96 26.14 4.70
CA GLY A 96 -8.58 26.96 3.65
C GLY A 96 -9.76 27.80 4.16
N MET A 97 -10.58 27.25 5.06
CA MET A 97 -11.67 28.00 5.70
C MET A 97 -11.13 29.12 6.60
N LYS A 98 -10.10 28.84 7.40
CA LYS A 98 -9.42 29.84 8.23
C LYS A 98 -8.80 30.96 7.39
N ASP A 99 -8.11 30.64 6.30
CA ASP A 99 -7.47 31.65 5.44
C ASP A 99 -8.51 32.55 4.76
N THR A 100 -9.62 31.97 4.34
CA THR A 100 -10.75 32.72 3.77
C THR A 100 -11.35 33.68 4.81
N LEU A 101 -11.56 33.21 6.05
CA LEU A 101 -12.04 34.07 7.14
C LEU A 101 -11.05 35.20 7.46
N ARG A 102 -9.75 34.88 7.57
CA ARG A 102 -8.72 35.89 7.86
C ARG A 102 -8.72 36.98 6.80
N THR A 103 -8.83 36.59 5.53
CA THR A 103 -8.90 37.53 4.41
C THR A 103 -10.19 38.36 4.44
N ALA A 104 -11.33 37.72 4.72
CA ALA A 104 -12.64 38.38 4.71
C ALA A 104 -12.94 39.22 5.96
N THR A 105 -12.18 39.06 7.04
CA THR A 105 -12.37 39.76 8.33
C THR A 105 -11.20 40.69 8.66
N ALA A 106 -10.18 40.75 7.80
CA ALA A 106 -9.07 41.67 7.94
C ALA A 106 -9.57 43.13 7.95
N PRO A 107 -9.13 43.96 8.91
CA PRO A 107 -9.48 45.37 8.91
C PRO A 107 -8.94 46.02 7.63
N ALA A 108 -9.83 46.67 6.87
CA ALA A 108 -9.43 47.42 5.69
C ALA A 108 -8.39 48.47 6.09
N PRO A 109 -7.23 48.58 5.40
CA PRO A 109 -6.35 49.73 5.57
C PRO A 109 -7.14 51.01 5.25
N ALA A 110 -6.84 52.12 5.92
CA ALA A 110 -7.47 53.41 5.62
C ALA A 110 -7.08 53.84 4.20
N VAL A 111 -8.00 53.67 3.24
CA VAL A 111 -7.70 53.84 1.82
C VAL A 111 -8.70 54.74 1.10
N SER A 112 -8.20 55.46 0.11
CA SER A 112 -8.89 56.48 -0.68
C SER A 112 -10.03 55.92 -1.56
N ALA A 113 -10.89 56.78 -2.12
CA ALA A 113 -12.01 56.38 -2.98
C ALA A 113 -11.58 55.56 -4.24
N ALA A 114 -10.34 55.77 -4.73
CA ALA A 114 -9.76 54.97 -5.81
C ALA A 114 -9.46 53.53 -5.35
N GLU A 115 -9.02 53.36 -4.11
CA GLU A 115 -8.74 52.07 -3.48
C GLU A 115 -10.03 51.38 -2.99
N SER A 116 -11.10 52.11 -2.66
CA SER A 116 -12.42 51.51 -2.40
C SER A 116 -12.98 50.78 -3.63
N LYS A 117 -12.74 51.33 -4.83
CA LYS A 117 -13.09 50.66 -6.10
C LYS A 117 -12.22 49.43 -6.33
N ALA A 118 -10.94 49.48 -5.95
CA ALA A 118 -10.02 48.34 -6.00
C ALA A 118 -10.40 47.24 -4.98
N ILE A 119 -10.86 47.60 -3.78
CA ILE A 119 -11.37 46.67 -2.76
C ILE A 119 -12.65 46.00 -3.24
N ALA A 120 -13.59 46.74 -3.84
CA ALA A 120 -14.80 46.15 -4.42
C ALA A 120 -14.49 45.21 -5.60
N GLN A 121 -13.43 45.51 -6.37
CA GLN A 121 -12.89 44.62 -7.39
C GLN A 121 -12.24 43.37 -6.77
N ASN A 122 -11.52 43.53 -5.65
CA ASN A 122 -10.88 42.46 -4.90
C ASN A 122 -11.92 41.53 -4.26
N ASP A 123 -13.03 42.05 -3.72
CA ASP A 123 -14.12 41.25 -3.15
C ASP A 123 -14.84 40.40 -4.22
N LYS A 124 -15.06 40.98 -5.42
CA LYS A 124 -15.53 40.22 -6.59
C LYS A 124 -14.52 39.18 -7.07
N PHE A 125 -13.23 39.51 -7.04
CA PHE A 125 -12.15 38.59 -7.41
C PHE A 125 -12.04 37.43 -6.43
N LEU A 126 -12.11 37.68 -5.12
CA LEU A 126 -12.12 36.68 -4.05
C LEU A 126 -13.33 35.75 -4.16
N THR A 127 -14.51 36.29 -4.48
CA THR A 127 -15.73 35.49 -4.68
C THR A 127 -15.58 34.54 -5.88
N GLY A 128 -15.04 35.01 -7.00
CA GLY A 128 -14.78 34.16 -8.18
C GLY A 128 -13.60 33.18 -7.98
N GLN A 129 -12.62 33.56 -7.16
CA GLN A 129 -11.50 32.68 -6.80
C GLN A 129 -11.96 31.56 -5.85
N TYR A 130 -12.91 31.83 -4.96
CA TYR A 130 -13.51 30.82 -4.08
C TYR A 130 -14.26 29.74 -4.89
N GLU A 131 -15.06 30.12 -5.88
CA GLU A 131 -15.71 29.16 -6.79
C GLU A 131 -14.68 28.32 -7.56
N SER A 132 -13.61 28.96 -8.03
CA SER A 132 -12.49 28.25 -8.67
C SER A 132 -11.78 27.30 -7.71
N GLN A 133 -11.61 27.68 -6.46
CA GLN A 133 -10.97 26.87 -5.42
C GLN A 133 -11.84 25.67 -5.02
N GLN A 134 -13.17 25.84 -4.98
CA GLN A 134 -14.10 24.72 -4.81
C GLN A 134 -14.03 23.72 -5.97
N LEU A 135 -13.89 24.19 -7.21
CA LEU A 135 -13.69 23.34 -8.38
C LEU A 135 -12.36 22.58 -8.32
N VAL A 136 -11.28 23.23 -7.85
CA VAL A 136 -9.99 22.58 -7.62
C VAL A 136 -10.07 21.54 -6.51
N MET A 137 -10.75 21.83 -5.39
CA MET A 137 -10.96 20.87 -4.30
C MET A 137 -11.78 19.65 -4.76
N LYS A 138 -12.88 19.86 -5.49
CA LYS A 138 -13.67 18.76 -6.05
C LYS A 138 -12.85 17.86 -6.98
N ARG A 139 -11.95 18.46 -7.77
CA ARG A 139 -11.01 17.69 -8.61
C ARG A 139 -10.02 16.90 -7.77
N GLN A 140 -9.47 17.50 -6.74
CA GLN A 140 -8.55 16.79 -5.84
C GLN A 140 -9.25 15.64 -5.10
N ASP A 141 -10.50 15.79 -4.68
CA ASP A 141 -11.28 14.70 -4.09
C ASP A 141 -11.50 13.55 -5.10
N GLN A 142 -11.81 13.86 -6.36
CA GLN A 142 -11.86 12.86 -7.43
C GLN A 142 -10.50 12.17 -7.64
N ASP A 143 -9.41 12.93 -7.70
CA ASP A 143 -8.06 12.38 -7.83
C ASP A 143 -7.72 11.46 -6.63
N LEU A 144 -8.22 11.78 -5.43
CA LEU A 144 -8.02 10.98 -4.22
C LEU A 144 -8.84 9.69 -4.22
N GLU A 145 -10.08 9.71 -4.72
CA GLU A 145 -10.90 8.51 -4.94
C GLU A 145 -10.23 7.58 -5.96
N ASP A 146 -9.70 8.14 -7.05
CA ASP A 146 -8.97 7.37 -8.06
C ASP A 146 -7.71 6.73 -7.47
N ILE A 147 -6.96 7.46 -6.63
CA ILE A 147 -5.81 6.90 -5.90
C ILE A 147 -6.24 5.84 -4.88
N GLU A 148 -7.37 6.01 -4.18
CA GLU A 148 -7.91 5.01 -3.26
C GLU A 148 -8.24 3.71 -4.00
N GLN A 149 -8.93 3.80 -5.14
CA GLN A 149 -9.21 2.64 -5.99
C GLN A 149 -7.92 1.98 -6.52
N ALA A 150 -6.92 2.79 -6.87
CA ALA A 150 -5.62 2.29 -7.30
C ALA A 150 -4.91 1.53 -6.17
N VAL A 151 -4.93 2.04 -4.94
CA VAL A 151 -4.35 1.37 -3.76
C VAL A 151 -5.08 0.07 -3.44
N ILE A 152 -6.42 0.04 -3.50
CA ILE A 152 -7.19 -1.20 -3.31
C ILE A 152 -6.81 -2.25 -4.37
N ARG A 153 -6.62 -1.83 -5.63
CA ARG A 153 -6.18 -2.70 -6.72
C ARG A 153 -4.76 -3.22 -6.48
N ILE A 154 -3.83 -2.36 -6.08
CA ILE A 154 -2.45 -2.75 -5.75
C ILE A 154 -2.43 -3.72 -4.57
N GLY A 155 -3.21 -3.47 -3.51
CA GLY A 155 -3.31 -4.37 -2.36
C GLY A 155 -3.89 -5.74 -2.73
N ARG A 156 -4.88 -5.78 -3.63
CA ARG A 156 -5.40 -7.05 -4.17
C ARG A 156 -4.34 -7.81 -4.95
N GLN A 157 -3.64 -7.12 -5.84
CA GLN A 157 -2.57 -7.71 -6.65
C GLN A 157 -1.39 -8.16 -5.79
N GLY A 158 -1.04 -7.41 -4.73
CA GLY A 158 -0.02 -7.81 -3.75
C GLY A 158 -0.41 -9.08 -2.98
N ARG A 159 -1.68 -9.25 -2.65
CA ARG A 159 -2.19 -10.48 -2.03
C ARG A 159 -2.16 -11.67 -2.99
N GLU A 160 -2.51 -11.46 -4.26
CA GLU A 160 -2.40 -12.48 -5.31
C GLU A 160 -0.94 -12.91 -5.53
N ILE A 161 -0.01 -11.95 -5.61
CA ILE A 161 1.44 -12.22 -5.69
C ILE A 161 1.91 -12.99 -4.46
N GLY A 162 1.48 -12.61 -3.25
CA GLY A 162 1.84 -13.33 -2.02
C GLY A 162 1.37 -14.79 -2.02
N ASN A 163 0.16 -15.05 -2.51
CA ASN A 163 -0.36 -16.41 -2.65
C ASN A 163 0.42 -17.22 -3.71
N GLU A 164 0.73 -16.61 -4.86
CA GLU A 164 1.53 -17.24 -5.91
C GLU A 164 2.95 -17.54 -5.45
N LEU A 165 3.57 -16.65 -4.67
CA LEU A 165 4.88 -16.89 -4.06
C LEU A 165 4.85 -18.05 -3.06
N ALA A 166 3.80 -18.16 -2.25
CA ALA A 166 3.63 -19.28 -1.33
C ALA A 166 3.37 -20.61 -2.07
N GLU A 167 2.66 -20.57 -3.20
CA GLU A 167 2.50 -21.74 -4.06
C GLU A 167 3.82 -22.13 -4.74
N GLN A 168 4.61 -21.15 -5.18
CA GLN A 168 5.95 -21.37 -5.72
C GLN A 168 6.92 -21.94 -4.67
N GLU A 169 6.82 -21.53 -3.40
CA GLU A 169 7.58 -22.14 -2.30
C GLU A 169 7.26 -23.63 -2.17
N ARG A 170 5.97 -24.01 -2.25
CA ARG A 170 5.56 -25.42 -2.26
C ARG A 170 6.06 -26.19 -3.49
N MET A 171 5.97 -25.59 -4.68
CA MET A 171 6.48 -26.21 -5.90
C MET A 171 8.01 -26.40 -5.85
N LEU A 172 8.74 -25.49 -5.21
CA LEU A 172 10.18 -25.64 -5.01
C LEU A 172 10.52 -26.78 -4.02
N ASP A 173 9.74 -26.95 -2.96
CA ASP A 173 9.89 -28.10 -2.04
C ASP A 173 9.60 -29.44 -2.74
N GLU A 174 8.58 -29.50 -3.60
CA GLU A 174 8.30 -30.69 -4.42
C GLU A 174 9.42 -30.97 -5.42
N LEU A 175 9.94 -29.92 -6.07
CA LEU A 175 11.06 -30.04 -6.99
C LEU A 175 12.33 -30.55 -6.27
N ASP A 176 12.60 -30.12 -5.04
CA ASP A 176 13.73 -30.59 -4.24
C ASP A 176 13.60 -32.10 -3.94
N GLN A 177 12.40 -32.56 -3.59
CA GLN A 177 12.12 -33.99 -3.40
C GLN A 177 12.28 -34.81 -4.69
N ASP A 178 11.83 -34.27 -5.82
CA ASP A 178 12.00 -34.91 -7.13
C ASP A 178 13.47 -34.96 -7.56
N VAL A 179 14.26 -33.94 -7.24
CA VAL A 179 15.71 -33.93 -7.43
C VAL A 179 16.38 -35.00 -6.56
N ASP A 180 16.02 -35.11 -5.29
CA ASP A 180 16.55 -36.12 -4.36
C ASP A 180 16.24 -37.56 -4.79
N THR A 181 15.01 -37.82 -5.25
CA THR A 181 14.63 -39.13 -5.78
C THR A 181 15.36 -39.44 -7.08
N THR A 182 15.49 -38.46 -7.98
CA THR A 182 16.26 -38.60 -9.23
C THR A 182 17.72 -38.90 -8.93
N HIS A 183 18.33 -38.17 -8.00
CA HIS A 183 19.71 -38.40 -7.56
C HIS A 183 19.89 -39.81 -6.98
N SER A 184 18.95 -40.29 -6.18
CA SER A 184 18.95 -41.65 -5.62
C SER A 184 18.86 -42.74 -6.71
N ARG A 185 17.99 -42.54 -7.72
CA ARG A 185 17.88 -43.44 -8.88
C ARG A 185 19.14 -43.44 -9.72
N LEU A 186 19.73 -42.26 -9.95
CA LEU A 186 20.96 -42.10 -10.71
C LEU A 186 22.13 -42.79 -10.00
N LYS A 187 22.23 -42.67 -8.67
CA LYS A 187 23.19 -43.41 -7.84
C LYS A 187 23.01 -44.92 -7.92
N ALA A 188 21.77 -45.41 -7.92
CA ALA A 188 21.49 -46.84 -8.10
C ALA A 188 21.87 -47.35 -9.49
N ALA A 189 21.58 -46.58 -10.53
CA ALA A 189 21.99 -46.88 -11.91
C ALA A 189 23.53 -46.91 -12.02
N GLN A 190 24.22 -45.93 -11.45
CA GLN A 190 25.68 -45.87 -11.40
C GLN A 190 26.27 -47.08 -10.67
N LYS A 191 25.66 -47.52 -9.55
CA LYS A 191 26.09 -48.73 -8.82
C LYS A 191 25.93 -50.00 -9.66
N LYS A 192 24.79 -50.17 -10.35
CA LYS A 192 24.59 -51.29 -11.28
C LYS A 192 25.60 -51.27 -12.42
N MET A 193 25.89 -50.09 -12.97
CA MET A 193 26.93 -49.91 -14.00
C MET A 193 28.31 -50.37 -13.48
N GLN A 194 28.70 -49.97 -12.26
CA GLN A 194 29.94 -50.43 -11.63
C GLN A 194 29.96 -51.95 -11.38
N GLU A 195 28.85 -52.54 -10.94
CA GLU A 195 28.72 -53.99 -10.78
C GLU A 195 28.83 -54.72 -12.11
N LEU A 196 28.21 -54.21 -13.18
CA LEU A 196 28.33 -54.78 -14.53
C LEU A 196 29.76 -54.70 -15.05
N ILE A 197 30.44 -53.56 -14.87
CA ILE A 197 31.86 -53.42 -15.23
C ILE A 197 32.71 -54.43 -14.46
N ARG A 198 32.50 -54.56 -13.14
CA ARG A 198 33.20 -55.56 -12.31
C ARG A 198 32.90 -57.00 -12.72
N LYS A 199 31.65 -57.31 -13.06
CA LYS A 199 31.22 -58.67 -13.44
C LYS A 199 31.63 -59.03 -14.87
N SER A 200 31.78 -58.04 -15.73
CA SER A 200 32.35 -58.18 -17.08
C SER A 200 33.86 -58.45 -17.03
N GLY A 201 34.57 -57.95 -16.02
CA GLY A 201 35.96 -58.28 -15.76
C GLY A 201 36.10 -59.51 -14.85
N SER A 202 35.51 -60.65 -15.20
CA SER A 202 35.58 -61.83 -14.34
C SER A 202 36.80 -62.69 -14.63
N ASN A 203 37.50 -63.06 -13.56
CA ASN A 203 38.48 -64.16 -13.51
C ASN A 203 37.94 -65.45 -14.15
N THR A 204 36.62 -65.65 -14.26
CA THR A 204 36.01 -66.76 -15.00
C THR A 204 36.32 -66.72 -16.49
N GLN A 205 36.34 -65.54 -17.12
CA GLN A 205 36.69 -65.42 -18.54
C GLN A 205 38.18 -65.65 -18.75
N LEU A 206 39.02 -65.21 -17.80
CA LEU A 206 40.46 -65.51 -17.78
C LEU A 206 40.74 -67.00 -17.55
N VAL A 207 40.05 -67.64 -16.61
CA VAL A 207 40.13 -69.09 -16.37
C VAL A 207 39.67 -69.88 -17.59
N LEU A 208 38.60 -69.46 -18.26
CA LEU A 208 38.14 -70.08 -19.50
C LEU A 208 39.22 -70.02 -20.59
N ILE A 209 39.86 -68.86 -20.79
CA ILE A 209 40.96 -68.70 -21.74
C ILE A 209 42.12 -69.64 -21.39
N VAL A 210 42.52 -69.69 -20.11
CA VAL A 210 43.60 -70.59 -19.65
C VAL A 210 43.25 -72.06 -19.89
N VAL A 211 42.03 -72.49 -19.59
CA VAL A 211 41.56 -73.87 -19.86
C VAL A 211 41.61 -74.19 -21.36
N LEU A 212 41.16 -73.25 -22.20
CA LEU A 212 41.17 -73.42 -23.66
C LEU A 212 42.61 -73.54 -24.20
N ILE A 213 43.56 -72.77 -23.65
CA ILE A 213 44.99 -72.87 -23.98
C ILE A 213 45.54 -74.25 -23.60
N VAL A 214 45.23 -74.76 -22.40
CA VAL A 214 45.69 -76.08 -21.96
C VAL A 214 45.17 -77.19 -22.88
N ILE A 215 43.88 -77.15 -23.23
CA ILE A 215 43.28 -78.11 -24.17
C ILE A 215 43.96 -78.03 -25.54
N LEU A 216 44.23 -76.82 -26.04
CA LEU A 216 44.91 -76.61 -27.31
C LEU A 216 46.32 -77.21 -27.30
N VAL A 217 47.09 -77.01 -26.22
CA VAL A 217 48.42 -77.61 -26.07
C VAL A 217 48.35 -79.14 -26.06
N LEU A 218 47.40 -79.73 -25.32
CA LEU A 218 47.21 -81.18 -25.30
C LEU A 218 46.90 -81.74 -26.69
N LEU A 219 45.95 -81.10 -27.41
CA LEU A 219 45.61 -81.50 -28.77
C LEU A 219 46.80 -81.38 -29.73
N ALA A 220 47.59 -80.30 -29.62
CA ALA A 220 48.80 -80.14 -30.42
C ALA A 220 49.82 -81.24 -30.11
N THR A 221 50.10 -81.52 -28.83
CA THR A 221 51.04 -82.60 -28.46
C THR A 221 50.57 -83.97 -28.95
N PHE A 222 49.27 -84.25 -28.90
CA PHE A 222 48.71 -85.49 -29.42
C PHE A 222 48.75 -85.57 -30.95
N ALA A 223 48.52 -84.46 -31.66
CA ALA A 223 48.54 -84.43 -33.11
C ALA A 223 49.97 -84.53 -33.71
N PHE A 224 50.99 -84.09 -32.97
CA PHE A 224 52.40 -84.14 -33.38
C PHE A 224 53.17 -85.36 -32.84
N MET A 225 52.52 -86.23 -32.05
CA MET A 225 53.05 -87.51 -31.59
C MET A 225 52.64 -88.64 -32.55
#